data_AF-A0A3M7IWS2-F1
#
_entry.id   AF-A0A3M7IWS2-F1
#
_cell.length_a   1.000
_cell.length_b   1.000
_cell.length_c   1.000
_cell.angle_alpha   90.00
_cell.angle_beta   90.00
_cell.angle_gamma   90.00
#
_symmetry.space_group_name_H-M   'P 1'
#
loop_
_entity.id
_entity.type
_entity.pdbx_description
1 polymer ?
#
loop_
_entity_poly.entity_id
_entity_poly.type
_entity_poly.pdbx_seq_one_letter_code
_entity_poly.pdbx_strand_id
1 'polypeptide(L)'
;MGTSTSSLGAFTPSALPTPSYPGPVGNYSAPTSPIVPTGTDSAYQIIPGKTYTASYTALVTTTISDHGTASVATSAVPTYSLQAQPPVYQFDPDASDNLAVYWGQTPNTTAEGLLQLCENADVDIVILAFLNQFYPENGQGYPGINFGPACDPASINQQQKAPDLLDCTRFATQIQGCQALGKPVLLSLGGYLANTSFVSDNQAEHFAETLWNLFGAGREELGIRPFGPDVVLDGFDIDNENHNTSFYNTFATALRKQFEKDPKRKRYYISAAPQCPIPDESIPLEAMRQADFVWVQFYNNPSCNLNSTGFEKSVQDWAVQLANGTSLGNATVAAKGPKMYLGAPAFAEAGSGYVNGSELAGYLARVKNLSLPNLGGVMLWDGTMGALNVDELGASYLDYAKAAVQ
;
A
#
# COMPACT_ATOMS: atom_id res chain seq x y z
N MET A 1 -30.70 32.10 -11.92
CA MET A 1 -31.02 32.52 -13.30
C MET A 1 -29.74 32.46 -14.11
N GLY A 2 -29.70 31.64 -15.15
CA GLY A 2 -28.53 31.44 -15.99
C GLY A 2 -28.83 30.33 -17.00
N THR A 3 -29.03 30.72 -18.24
CA THR A 3 -29.39 29.91 -19.41
C THR A 3 -28.20 29.12 -19.96
N SER A 4 -28.46 27.94 -20.54
CA SER A 4 -27.61 27.35 -21.56
C SER A 4 -28.45 26.50 -22.51
N THR A 5 -28.48 26.94 -23.76
CA THR A 5 -29.10 26.29 -24.93
C THR A 5 -28.12 25.28 -25.53
N SER A 6 -28.60 24.11 -25.96
CA SER A 6 -27.88 23.25 -26.90
C SER A 6 -28.73 22.95 -28.13
N SER A 7 -28.08 23.12 -29.29
CA SER A 7 -28.60 22.97 -30.63
C SER A 7 -28.66 21.50 -31.06
N LEU A 8 -29.74 21.10 -31.71
CA LEU A 8 -29.85 19.82 -32.42
C LEU A 8 -29.52 20.05 -33.90
N GLY A 9 -28.46 19.40 -34.36
CA GLY A 9 -28.06 19.35 -35.76
C GLY A 9 -29.02 18.50 -36.60
N ALA A 10 -29.44 19.04 -37.75
CA ALA A 10 -30.30 18.38 -38.71
C ALA A 10 -29.51 17.39 -39.58
N PHE A 11 -30.04 16.18 -39.75
CA PHE A 11 -29.56 15.19 -40.73
C PHE A 11 -30.37 15.30 -42.03
N THR A 12 -29.68 15.36 -43.16
CA THR A 12 -30.24 15.26 -44.51
C THR A 12 -30.20 13.81 -45.00
N PRO A 13 -31.26 13.26 -45.62
CA PRO A 13 -31.21 11.95 -46.26
C PRO A 13 -30.85 12.04 -47.75
N SER A 14 -29.90 11.21 -48.18
CA SER A 14 -29.54 10.99 -49.58
C SER A 14 -30.60 10.15 -50.31
N ALA A 15 -30.98 10.59 -51.51
CA ALA A 15 -31.91 9.90 -52.40
C ALA A 15 -31.23 8.74 -53.17
N LEU A 16 -31.92 7.61 -53.30
CA LEU A 16 -31.61 6.52 -54.25
C LEU A 16 -32.56 6.59 -55.46
N PRO A 17 -32.16 6.10 -56.66
CA PRO A 17 -32.91 6.31 -57.89
C PRO A 17 -34.01 5.28 -58.17
N THR A 18 -34.97 5.76 -58.97
CA THR A 18 -36.23 5.23 -59.52
C THR A 18 -36.17 3.88 -60.24
N PRO A 19 -37.32 3.18 -60.43
CA PRO A 19 -37.97 3.27 -61.76
C PRO A 19 -39.51 3.37 -61.76
N SER A 20 -39.99 3.83 -62.91
CA SER A 20 -41.35 4.06 -63.41
C SER A 20 -42.28 2.83 -63.51
N TYR A 21 -43.57 2.99 -63.16
CA TYR A 21 -44.82 2.70 -63.92
C TYR A 21 -46.04 2.73 -62.96
N PRO A 22 -47.26 3.16 -63.38
CA PRO A 22 -48.42 3.28 -62.50
C PRO A 22 -49.29 2.00 -62.51
N GLY A 23 -49.62 1.49 -61.33
CA GLY A 23 -50.56 0.37 -61.11
C GLY A 23 -51.32 0.53 -59.79
N PRO A 24 -52.52 -0.07 -59.63
CA PRO A 24 -53.49 0.34 -58.63
C PRO A 24 -53.16 -0.15 -57.21
N VAL A 25 -53.55 0.69 -56.24
CA VAL A 25 -53.26 0.63 -54.81
C VAL A 25 -53.71 -0.69 -54.18
N GLY A 26 -52.76 -1.45 -53.62
CA GLY A 26 -53.01 -2.56 -52.69
C GLY A 26 -52.55 -2.17 -51.29
N ASN A 27 -53.34 -2.50 -50.26
CA ASN A 27 -53.01 -2.27 -48.86
C ASN A 27 -51.73 -3.04 -48.47
N TYR A 28 -50.64 -2.33 -48.20
CA TYR A 28 -49.43 -2.89 -47.59
C TYR A 28 -49.28 -2.34 -46.17
N SER A 29 -49.48 -3.20 -45.17
CA SER A 29 -49.02 -2.96 -43.81
C SER A 29 -47.51 -3.21 -43.76
N ALA A 30 -46.70 -2.16 -43.75
CA ALA A 30 -45.27 -2.28 -43.48
C ALA A 30 -45.05 -2.39 -41.96
N PRO A 31 -44.29 -3.37 -41.46
CA PRO A 31 -43.91 -3.39 -40.05
C PRO A 31 -42.90 -2.27 -39.80
N THR A 32 -43.33 -1.21 -39.11
CA THR A 32 -42.39 -0.21 -38.59
C THR A 32 -41.61 -0.82 -37.44
N SER A 33 -40.30 -0.99 -37.60
CA SER A 33 -39.41 -1.39 -36.50
C SER A 33 -39.57 -0.43 -35.32
N PRO A 34 -39.83 -0.91 -34.10
CA PRO A 34 -39.89 -0.04 -32.93
C PRO A 34 -38.50 0.54 -32.69
N ILE A 35 -38.40 1.88 -32.67
CA ILE A 35 -37.23 2.58 -32.15
C ILE A 35 -37.25 2.35 -30.64
N VAL A 36 -36.25 1.63 -30.12
CA VAL A 36 -36.11 1.33 -28.69
C VAL A 36 -35.16 2.36 -28.07
N PRO A 37 -35.63 3.30 -27.22
CA PRO A 37 -34.75 4.14 -26.44
C PRO A 37 -34.16 3.33 -25.29
N THR A 38 -32.84 3.27 -25.19
CA THR A 38 -32.12 2.72 -24.01
C THR A 38 -31.67 3.88 -23.13
N GLY A 39 -32.06 3.85 -21.85
CA GLY A 39 -31.59 4.78 -20.82
C GLY A 39 -30.90 4.02 -19.69
N THR A 40 -29.85 4.62 -19.13
CA THR A 40 -29.12 4.12 -17.95
C THR A 40 -29.35 5.09 -16.80
N ASP A 41 -29.84 4.59 -15.65
CA ASP A 41 -29.91 5.37 -14.41
C ASP A 41 -28.72 5.04 -13.49
N SER A 42 -28.44 5.97 -12.58
CA SER A 42 -27.33 5.96 -11.62
C SER A 42 -27.17 4.64 -10.88
N ALA A 43 -25.92 4.26 -10.60
CA ALA A 43 -25.56 3.06 -9.87
C ALA A 43 -26.05 3.11 -8.41
N TYR A 44 -26.57 1.99 -7.91
CA TYR A 44 -26.98 1.85 -6.50
C TYR A 44 -26.30 0.64 -5.85
N GLN A 45 -25.89 0.79 -4.58
CA GLN A 45 -25.32 -0.29 -3.79
C GLN A 45 -26.41 -1.01 -2.98
N ILE A 46 -26.60 -2.31 -3.26
CA ILE A 46 -27.55 -3.18 -2.54
C ILE A 46 -26.79 -4.18 -1.65
N ILE A 47 -25.51 -4.46 -1.95
CA ILE A 47 -24.63 -5.36 -1.21
C ILE A 47 -23.22 -4.72 -1.16
N PRO A 48 -22.51 -4.75 -0.01
CA PRO A 48 -21.14 -4.24 0.07
C PRO A 48 -20.24 -4.89 -0.99
N GLY A 49 -19.53 -4.07 -1.77
CA GLY A 49 -18.57 -4.52 -2.79
C GLY A 49 -19.19 -5.00 -4.12
N LYS A 50 -20.50 -4.83 -4.36
CA LYS A 50 -21.12 -5.12 -5.66
C LYS A 50 -21.92 -3.91 -6.17
N THR A 51 -21.52 -3.42 -7.34
CA THR A 51 -22.19 -2.32 -8.03
C THR A 51 -23.21 -2.90 -9.02
N TYR A 52 -24.46 -2.44 -8.93
CA TYR A 52 -25.52 -2.83 -9.85
C TYR A 52 -25.91 -1.63 -10.71
N THR A 53 -25.94 -1.82 -12.02
CA THR A 53 -26.48 -0.83 -12.97
C THR A 53 -27.78 -1.37 -13.54
N ALA A 54 -28.87 -0.62 -13.39
CA ALA A 54 -30.14 -0.97 -14.00
C ALA A 54 -30.19 -0.35 -15.39
N SER A 55 -30.39 -1.17 -16.42
CA SER A 55 -30.72 -0.71 -17.77
C SER A 55 -32.16 -1.05 -18.07
N TYR A 56 -32.91 -0.12 -18.68
CA TYR A 56 -34.29 -0.36 -19.08
C TYR A 56 -34.39 -0.38 -20.61
N THR A 57 -35.07 -1.40 -21.12
CA THR A 57 -35.51 -1.44 -22.52
C THR A 57 -36.98 -1.04 -22.56
N ALA A 58 -37.29 0.13 -23.14
CA ALA A 58 -38.67 0.57 -23.32
C ALA A 58 -39.25 -0.03 -24.61
N LEU A 59 -40.26 -0.88 -24.48
CA LEU A 59 -41.06 -1.37 -25.59
C LEU A 59 -42.24 -0.41 -25.80
N VAL A 60 -42.24 0.28 -26.95
CA VAL A 60 -43.35 1.15 -27.36
C VAL A 60 -44.20 0.40 -28.36
N THR A 61 -45.45 0.13 -28.01
CA THR A 61 -46.42 -0.47 -28.94
C THR A 61 -47.48 0.57 -29.30
N THR A 62 -47.59 0.87 -30.58
CA THR A 62 -48.64 1.72 -31.16
C THR A 62 -49.71 0.86 -31.81
N THR A 63 -50.95 1.01 -31.34
CA THR A 63 -52.12 0.40 -31.99
C THR A 63 -52.96 1.50 -32.63
N ILE A 64 -53.32 1.34 -33.90
CA ILE A 64 -54.22 2.24 -34.64
C ILE A 64 -55.50 1.46 -34.88
N SER A 65 -56.63 2.00 -34.40
CA SER A 65 -57.95 1.40 -34.64
C SER A 65 -58.60 2.02 -35.89
N ASP A 66 -59.48 1.27 -36.56
CA ASP A 66 -60.16 1.62 -37.83
C ASP A 66 -60.99 2.93 -37.78
N HIS A 67 -61.16 3.52 -36.61
CA HIS A 67 -61.83 4.80 -36.40
C HIS A 67 -60.88 6.00 -36.17
N GLY A 68 -59.57 5.84 -36.44
CA GLY A 68 -58.61 6.94 -36.44
C GLY A 68 -58.09 7.36 -35.07
N THR A 69 -58.33 6.58 -34.01
CA THR A 69 -57.72 6.77 -32.69
C THR A 69 -56.49 5.88 -32.52
N ALA A 70 -55.37 6.48 -32.14
CA ALA A 70 -54.12 5.78 -31.83
C ALA A 70 -53.88 5.78 -30.31
N SER A 71 -53.53 4.62 -29.75
CA SER A 71 -53.12 4.47 -28.35
C SER A 71 -51.68 3.97 -28.27
N VAL A 72 -50.91 4.52 -27.33
CA VAL A 72 -49.50 4.16 -27.07
C VAL A 72 -49.41 3.49 -25.70
N ALA A 73 -48.89 2.27 -25.65
CA ALA A 73 -48.54 1.58 -24.41
C ALA A 73 -47.02 1.47 -24.27
N THR A 74 -46.49 1.82 -23.09
CA THR A 74 -45.08 1.68 -22.74
C THR A 74 -44.90 0.63 -21.66
N SER A 75 -43.98 -0.32 -21.90
CA SER A 75 -43.56 -1.32 -20.93
C SER A 75 -42.03 -1.25 -20.81
N ALA A 76 -41.50 -1.25 -19.58
CA ALA A 76 -40.06 -1.29 -19.32
C ALA A 76 -39.71 -2.57 -18.55
N VAL A 77 -38.75 -3.33 -19.07
CA VAL A 77 -38.18 -4.50 -18.37
C VAL A 77 -36.76 -4.15 -17.93
N PRO A 78 -36.45 -4.16 -16.61
CA PRO A 78 -35.08 -3.97 -16.14
C PRO A 78 -34.23 -5.19 -16.45
N THR A 79 -33.09 -4.98 -17.09
CA THR A 79 -32.02 -5.97 -17.19
C THR A 79 -30.86 -5.54 -16.29
N TYR A 80 -30.39 -6.46 -15.46
CA TYR A 80 -29.23 -6.26 -14.57
C TYR A 80 -28.04 -7.06 -15.12
N SER A 81 -26.93 -6.40 -15.40
CA SER A 81 -25.67 -7.04 -15.78
C SER A 81 -24.63 -6.87 -14.67
N LEU A 82 -23.96 -7.96 -14.31
CA LEU A 82 -22.86 -7.95 -13.34
C LEU A 82 -21.59 -7.45 -14.05
N GLN A 83 -21.05 -6.30 -13.65
CA GLN A 83 -19.77 -5.82 -14.18
C GLN A 83 -18.63 -6.35 -13.32
N ALA A 84 -17.52 -6.75 -13.96
CA ALA A 84 -16.29 -7.12 -13.25
C ALA A 84 -15.80 -5.92 -12.45
N GLN A 85 -15.43 -6.15 -11.18
CA GLN A 85 -14.80 -5.13 -10.34
C GLN A 85 -13.54 -4.59 -11.03
N PRO A 86 -13.19 -3.30 -10.87
CA PRO A 86 -11.88 -2.81 -11.31
C PRO A 86 -10.78 -3.69 -10.72
N PRO A 87 -9.67 -3.91 -11.43
CA PRO A 87 -8.59 -4.74 -10.93
C PRO A 87 -8.09 -4.15 -9.60
N VAL A 88 -8.13 -4.96 -8.54
CA VAL A 88 -7.51 -4.64 -7.25
C VAL A 88 -6.03 -4.37 -7.50
N TYR A 89 -5.49 -3.29 -6.93
CA TYR A 89 -4.06 -2.99 -6.99
C TYR A 89 -3.26 -4.24 -6.58
N GLN A 90 -2.26 -4.60 -7.38
CA GLN A 90 -1.38 -5.72 -7.09
C GLN A 90 0.00 -5.16 -6.82
N PHE A 91 0.42 -5.27 -5.56
CA PHE A 91 1.78 -4.92 -5.17
C PHE A 91 2.80 -5.78 -5.92
N ASP A 92 3.74 -5.11 -6.60
CA ASP A 92 4.90 -5.74 -7.21
C ASP A 92 6.15 -5.49 -6.35
N PRO A 93 6.63 -6.47 -5.58
CA PRO A 93 7.82 -6.30 -4.74
C PRO A 93 9.11 -6.12 -5.56
N ASP A 94 9.09 -6.43 -6.85
CA ASP A 94 10.25 -6.33 -7.73
C ASP A 94 10.29 -5.00 -8.53
N ALA A 95 9.24 -4.17 -8.41
CA ALA A 95 9.18 -2.85 -9.00
C ALA A 95 10.22 -1.90 -8.38
N SER A 96 10.57 -0.84 -9.12
CA SER A 96 11.57 0.17 -8.74
C SER A 96 10.97 1.50 -8.30
N ASP A 97 9.64 1.59 -8.33
CA ASP A 97 8.85 2.80 -8.10
C ASP A 97 7.90 2.65 -6.90
N ASN A 98 8.18 1.72 -5.98
CA ASN A 98 7.38 1.54 -4.78
C ASN A 98 7.65 2.67 -3.76
N LEU A 99 6.61 3.09 -3.05
CA LEU A 99 6.65 3.99 -1.92
C LEU A 99 6.24 3.23 -0.65
N ALA A 100 7.20 3.08 0.27
CA ALA A 100 6.96 2.58 1.60
C ALA A 100 6.82 3.74 2.60
N VAL A 101 5.93 3.61 3.58
CA VAL A 101 5.74 4.65 4.59
C VAL A 101 5.67 4.04 5.99
N TYR A 102 6.38 4.65 6.95
CA TYR A 102 6.14 4.38 8.36
C TYR A 102 4.83 5.03 8.82
N TRP A 103 4.23 4.46 9.86
CA TRP A 103 3.03 4.98 10.50
C TRP A 103 3.04 4.64 12.00
N GLY A 104 2.65 5.58 12.86
CA GLY A 104 2.34 5.28 14.26
C GLY A 104 2.89 6.27 15.29
N GLN A 105 3.97 7.00 15.00
CA GLN A 105 4.78 7.68 16.03
C GLN A 105 4.83 9.20 15.92
N THR A 106 4.25 9.79 14.87
CA THR A 106 4.25 11.24 14.68
C THR A 106 3.05 11.92 15.35
N PRO A 107 3.16 13.20 15.75
CA PRO A 107 2.11 13.90 16.51
C PRO A 107 0.72 13.96 15.84
N ASN A 108 0.66 13.90 14.51
CA ASN A 108 -0.57 13.94 13.74
C ASN A 108 -1.15 12.55 13.43
N THR A 109 -0.49 11.48 13.88
CA THR A 109 -1.04 10.13 13.78
C THR A 109 -2.34 10.06 14.57
N THR A 110 -3.42 9.60 13.93
CA THR A 110 -4.72 9.34 14.56
C THR A 110 -4.98 7.85 14.60
N ALA A 111 -5.88 7.40 15.48
CA ALA A 111 -6.15 5.97 15.61
C ALA A 111 -6.77 5.36 14.35
N GLU A 112 -7.46 6.16 13.54
CA GLU A 112 -8.22 5.77 12.33
C GLU A 112 -7.50 6.14 11.02
N GLY A 113 -6.27 6.66 11.10
CA GLY A 113 -5.55 7.23 9.96
C GLY A 113 -4.83 6.21 9.06
N LEU A 114 -4.66 4.95 9.48
CA LEU A 114 -3.89 3.97 8.70
C LEU A 114 -4.60 3.66 7.37
N LEU A 115 -5.90 3.38 7.40
CA LEU A 115 -6.62 3.02 6.19
C LEU A 115 -6.64 4.17 5.18
N GLN A 116 -6.77 5.42 5.64
CA GLN A 116 -6.71 6.60 4.77
C GLN A 116 -5.36 6.69 4.04
N LEU A 117 -4.26 6.39 4.74
CA LEU A 117 -2.94 6.33 4.11
C LEU A 117 -2.85 5.20 3.08
N CYS A 118 -3.46 4.05 3.37
CA CYS A 118 -3.58 2.93 2.43
C CYS A 118 -4.53 3.20 1.26
N GLU A 119 -5.50 4.11 1.37
CA GLU A 119 -6.36 4.51 0.26
C GLU A 119 -5.66 5.48 -0.71
N ASN A 120 -4.58 6.16 -0.27
CA ASN A 120 -3.76 6.98 -1.15
C ASN A 120 -3.07 6.09 -2.20
N ALA A 121 -3.35 6.32 -3.47
CA ALA A 121 -2.81 5.53 -4.59
C ALA A 121 -1.29 5.52 -4.70
N ASP A 122 -0.60 6.51 -4.12
CA ASP A 122 0.84 6.63 -4.18
C ASP A 122 1.56 5.70 -3.20
N VAL A 123 0.90 5.27 -2.13
CA VAL A 123 1.48 4.39 -1.10
C VAL A 123 1.37 2.93 -1.52
N ASP A 124 2.47 2.18 -1.52
CA ASP A 124 2.47 0.76 -1.88
C ASP A 124 2.62 -0.15 -0.66
N ILE A 125 3.39 0.28 0.36
CA ILE A 125 3.72 -0.50 1.54
C ILE A 125 3.53 0.36 2.80
N VAL A 126 2.95 -0.20 3.86
CA VAL A 126 2.88 0.49 5.17
C VAL A 126 3.59 -0.30 6.26
N ILE A 127 4.35 0.41 7.09
CA ILE A 127 5.21 -0.13 8.15
C ILE A 127 4.73 0.40 9.50
N LEU A 128 4.25 -0.50 10.36
CA LEU A 128 3.69 -0.17 11.67
C LEU A 128 4.82 0.01 12.70
N ALA A 129 4.98 1.24 13.19
CA ALA A 129 5.98 1.64 14.17
C ALA A 129 5.34 1.75 15.58
N PHE A 130 5.71 0.96 16.58
CA PHE A 130 6.73 -0.10 16.64
C PHE A 130 6.37 -1.21 17.64
N LEU A 131 6.99 -2.38 17.45
CA LEU A 131 7.37 -3.26 18.55
C LEU A 131 8.74 -2.79 19.06
N ASN A 132 8.75 -2.15 20.24
CA ASN A 132 9.91 -1.41 20.74
C ASN A 132 10.59 -2.08 21.94
N GLN A 133 10.14 -3.26 22.37
CA GLN A 133 10.77 -4.02 23.44
C GLN A 133 10.66 -5.52 23.19
N PHE A 134 11.78 -6.25 23.15
CA PHE A 134 11.75 -7.69 22.89
C PHE A 134 11.45 -8.53 24.14
N TYR A 135 12.11 -8.20 25.26
CA TYR A 135 12.03 -8.96 26.50
C TYR A 135 11.99 -8.02 27.72
N PRO A 136 10.80 -7.60 28.17
CA PRO A 136 10.67 -6.68 29.31
C PRO A 136 11.13 -7.27 30.64
N GLU A 137 11.07 -8.60 30.81
CA GLU A 137 11.31 -9.27 32.08
C GLU A 137 12.72 -9.89 32.15
N ASN A 138 13.78 -9.06 32.07
CA ASN A 138 15.18 -9.51 32.16
C ASN A 138 15.53 -10.67 31.20
N GLY A 139 15.08 -10.58 29.94
CA GLY A 139 15.30 -11.61 28.93
C GLY A 139 14.17 -12.65 28.81
N GLN A 140 13.06 -12.45 29.53
CA GLN A 140 11.82 -13.24 29.44
C GLN A 140 10.61 -12.34 29.15
N GLY A 141 9.42 -12.95 29.04
CA GLY A 141 8.15 -12.25 28.81
C GLY A 141 7.78 -12.10 27.33
N TYR A 142 6.69 -11.36 27.10
CA TYR A 142 6.18 -11.02 25.78
C TYR A 142 6.67 -9.63 25.35
N PRO A 143 6.75 -9.35 24.04
CA PRO A 143 7.24 -8.06 23.57
C PRO A 143 6.31 -6.90 23.96
N GLY A 144 6.92 -5.72 24.12
CA GLY A 144 6.22 -4.45 24.22
C GLY A 144 5.98 -3.83 22.84
N ILE A 145 4.79 -3.23 22.67
CA ILE A 145 4.37 -2.55 21.46
C ILE A 145 3.86 -1.15 21.77
N ASN A 146 4.01 -0.24 20.82
CA ASN A 146 3.43 1.09 20.86
C ASN A 146 3.16 1.53 19.42
N PHE A 147 1.89 1.65 19.03
CA PHE A 147 1.47 2.15 17.71
C PHE A 147 0.77 3.51 17.84
N GLY A 148 1.28 4.36 18.74
CA GLY A 148 0.69 5.65 19.07
C GLY A 148 -0.74 5.49 19.58
N PRO A 149 -1.72 6.21 19.01
CA PRO A 149 -3.10 6.20 19.49
C PRO A 149 -3.90 4.96 19.07
N ALA A 150 -3.31 3.99 18.36
CA ALA A 150 -4.04 2.87 17.76
C ALA A 150 -4.48 1.78 18.74
N CYS A 151 -3.81 1.69 19.90
CA CYS A 151 -4.01 0.60 20.86
C CYS A 151 -4.66 1.09 22.15
N ASP A 152 -5.33 0.16 22.81
CA ASP A 152 -5.88 0.30 24.14
C ASP A 152 -4.94 -0.36 25.17
N PRO A 153 -5.11 -0.09 26.48
CA PRO A 153 -4.45 -0.87 27.51
C PRO A 153 -4.70 -2.37 27.35
N ALA A 154 -3.77 -3.19 27.85
CA ALA A 154 -3.86 -4.64 27.79
C ALA A 154 -5.23 -5.16 28.25
N SER A 155 -5.82 -6.07 27.48
CA SER A 155 -7.05 -6.78 27.85
C SER A 155 -6.86 -7.58 29.13
N ILE A 156 -7.95 -8.05 29.75
CA ILE A 156 -7.87 -8.89 30.97
C ILE A 156 -6.99 -10.13 30.74
N ASN A 157 -7.09 -10.77 29.57
CA ASN A 157 -6.29 -11.94 29.24
C ASN A 157 -4.80 -11.59 29.07
N GLN A 158 -4.49 -10.47 28.41
CA GLN A 158 -3.12 -9.98 28.26
C GLN A 158 -2.56 -9.56 29.62
N GLN A 159 -3.28 -8.80 30.43
CA GLN A 159 -2.82 -8.39 31.76
C GLN A 159 -2.41 -9.57 32.65
N GLN A 160 -3.05 -10.73 32.50
CA GLN A 160 -2.72 -11.95 33.26
C GLN A 160 -1.52 -12.74 32.72
N LYS A 161 -1.18 -12.60 31.43
CA LYS A 161 -0.24 -13.49 30.74
C LYS A 161 0.93 -12.78 30.05
N ALA A 162 0.71 -11.53 29.64
CA ALA A 162 1.54 -10.66 28.83
C ALA A 162 1.21 -9.18 29.15
N PRO A 163 1.47 -8.71 30.39
CA PRO A 163 0.96 -7.41 30.86
C PRO A 163 1.45 -6.20 30.07
N ASP A 164 2.63 -6.29 29.44
CA ASP A 164 3.21 -5.23 28.62
C ASP A 164 2.75 -5.27 27.15
N LEU A 165 1.93 -6.26 26.79
CA LEU A 165 1.40 -6.44 25.44
C LEU A 165 0.01 -5.76 25.32
N LEU A 166 -0.05 -4.67 24.55
CA LEU A 166 -1.27 -3.88 24.37
C LEU A 166 -2.37 -4.61 23.59
N ASP A 167 -3.63 -4.22 23.83
CA ASP A 167 -4.77 -4.66 23.01
C ASP A 167 -4.95 -3.67 21.85
N CYS A 168 -4.78 -4.13 20.63
CA CYS A 168 -4.94 -3.32 19.42
C CYS A 168 -6.03 -3.91 18.52
N THR A 169 -7.00 -4.65 19.07
CA THR A 169 -8.05 -5.31 18.29
C THR A 169 -8.92 -4.34 17.50
N ARG A 170 -9.13 -3.10 18.02
CA ARG A 170 -9.82 -2.05 17.26
C ARG A 170 -9.07 -1.58 16.00
N PHE A 171 -7.76 -1.78 15.97
CA PHE A 171 -6.90 -1.40 14.85
C PHE A 171 -6.90 -2.46 13.73
N ALA A 172 -7.34 -3.69 14.02
CA ALA A 172 -7.36 -4.82 13.11
C ALA A 172 -8.04 -4.54 11.77
N THR A 173 -9.17 -3.81 11.81
CA THR A 173 -9.97 -3.50 10.61
C THR A 173 -9.24 -2.61 9.62
N GLN A 174 -8.38 -1.71 10.09
CA GLN A 174 -7.57 -0.85 9.22
C GLN A 174 -6.45 -1.63 8.54
N ILE A 175 -5.77 -2.50 9.28
CA ILE A 175 -4.75 -3.40 8.72
C ILE A 175 -5.37 -4.27 7.62
N GLN A 176 -6.50 -4.91 7.91
CA GLN A 176 -7.21 -5.74 6.93
C GLN A 176 -7.72 -4.91 5.74
N GLY A 177 -8.10 -3.65 5.96
CA GLY A 177 -8.46 -2.71 4.90
C GLY A 177 -7.29 -2.45 3.94
N CYS A 178 -6.10 -2.16 4.46
CA CYS A 178 -4.88 -2.02 3.65
C CYS A 178 -4.58 -3.28 2.84
N GLN A 179 -4.66 -4.44 3.48
CA GLN A 179 -4.43 -5.74 2.83
C GLN A 179 -5.48 -6.03 1.74
N ALA A 180 -6.74 -5.65 1.96
CA ALA A 180 -7.80 -5.77 0.97
C ALA A 180 -7.60 -4.84 -0.25
N LEU A 181 -6.90 -3.72 -0.05
CA LEU A 181 -6.43 -2.84 -1.13
C LEU A 181 -5.16 -3.37 -1.83
N GLY A 182 -4.66 -4.54 -1.43
CA GLY A 182 -3.47 -5.17 -2.01
C GLY A 182 -2.14 -4.63 -1.49
N LYS A 183 -2.15 -3.84 -0.41
CA LYS A 183 -0.96 -3.20 0.16
C LYS A 183 -0.43 -4.00 1.35
N PRO A 184 0.82 -4.49 1.31
CA PRO A 184 1.41 -5.19 2.45
C PRO A 184 1.56 -4.27 3.66
N VAL A 185 1.25 -4.84 4.83
CA VAL A 185 1.44 -4.21 6.15
C VAL A 185 2.50 -4.98 6.93
N LEU A 186 3.60 -4.32 7.25
CA LEU A 186 4.71 -4.89 8.01
C LEU A 186 4.70 -4.35 9.45
N LEU A 187 5.17 -5.15 10.40
CA LEU A 187 5.46 -4.69 11.77
C LEU A 187 6.93 -4.36 11.93
N SER A 188 7.25 -3.13 12.33
CA SER A 188 8.62 -2.72 12.61
C SER A 188 9.07 -2.99 14.03
N LEU A 189 10.29 -3.50 14.14
CA LEU A 189 10.98 -3.97 15.34
C LEU A 189 12.10 -2.97 15.65
N GLY A 190 11.85 -2.06 16.59
CA GLY A 190 12.86 -1.10 17.03
C GLY A 190 12.34 0.33 17.11
N GLY A 191 13.07 1.25 16.48
CA GLY A 191 12.97 2.70 16.63
C GLY A 191 13.94 3.27 17.68
N TYR A 192 14.21 4.56 17.59
CA TYR A 192 15.27 5.26 18.35
C TYR A 192 15.31 5.03 19.87
N LEU A 193 14.14 4.89 20.52
CA LEU A 193 14.04 4.69 21.99
C LEU A 193 13.87 3.22 22.40
N ALA A 194 14.02 2.29 21.47
CA ALA A 194 13.66 0.89 21.66
C ALA A 194 14.74 0.06 22.36
N ASN A 195 14.29 -0.99 23.04
CA ASN A 195 15.13 -2.02 23.62
C ASN A 195 14.92 -3.36 22.90
N THR A 196 15.63 -3.51 21.79
CA THR A 196 15.52 -4.62 20.83
C THR A 196 16.82 -5.40 20.70
N SER A 197 17.50 -5.66 21.81
CA SER A 197 18.74 -6.44 21.82
C SER A 197 18.48 -7.91 22.14
N PHE A 198 19.22 -8.79 21.48
CA PHE A 198 19.32 -10.21 21.81
C PHE A 198 20.62 -10.50 22.57
N VAL A 199 20.60 -11.52 23.44
CA VAL A 199 21.79 -11.96 24.19
C VAL A 199 22.29 -13.36 23.80
N SER A 200 21.55 -14.07 22.94
CA SER A 200 21.96 -15.38 22.41
C SER A 200 21.20 -15.75 21.14
N ASP A 201 21.74 -16.70 20.36
CA ASP A 201 21.05 -17.31 19.21
C ASP A 201 19.70 -17.91 19.61
N ASN A 202 19.66 -18.67 20.71
CA ASN A 202 18.41 -19.27 21.20
C ASN A 202 17.33 -18.22 21.48
N GLN A 203 17.72 -17.06 22.02
CA GLN A 203 16.78 -15.97 22.28
C GLN A 203 16.28 -15.37 20.96
N ALA A 204 17.16 -15.13 19.98
CA ALA A 204 16.78 -14.65 18.65
C ALA A 204 15.83 -15.63 17.93
N GLU A 205 16.13 -16.94 17.96
CA GLU A 205 15.28 -17.97 17.35
C GLU A 205 13.90 -18.06 18.02
N HIS A 206 13.89 -18.03 19.35
CA HIS A 206 12.65 -18.05 20.13
C HIS A 206 11.81 -16.79 19.87
N PHE A 207 12.43 -15.62 19.77
CA PHE A 207 11.72 -14.39 19.48
C PHE A 207 11.04 -14.41 18.12
N ALA A 208 11.70 -14.97 17.09
CA ALA A 208 11.09 -15.15 15.78
C ALA A 208 9.81 -16.01 15.85
N GLU A 209 9.80 -17.06 16.68
CA GLU A 209 8.60 -17.86 16.96
C GLU A 209 7.52 -17.04 17.67
N THR A 210 7.90 -16.27 18.68
CA THR A 210 6.97 -15.38 19.41
C THR A 210 6.29 -14.38 18.48
N LEU A 211 7.04 -13.71 17.60
CA LEU A 211 6.47 -12.79 16.60
C LEU A 211 5.51 -13.50 15.65
N TRP A 212 5.90 -14.68 15.19
CA TRP A 212 5.09 -15.46 14.27
C TRP A 212 3.76 -15.88 14.89
N ASN A 213 3.78 -16.27 16.16
CA ASN A 213 2.57 -16.63 16.91
C ASN A 213 1.71 -15.42 17.27
N LEU A 214 2.29 -14.26 17.58
CA LEU A 214 1.51 -13.07 17.96
C LEU A 214 0.92 -12.32 16.77
N PHE A 215 1.66 -12.20 15.67
CA PHE A 215 1.35 -11.28 14.56
C PHE A 215 1.30 -11.95 13.18
N GLY A 216 1.98 -13.09 13.03
CA GLY A 216 2.00 -13.88 11.79
C GLY A 216 0.92 -14.96 11.76
N ALA A 217 1.11 -15.98 10.90
CA ALA A 217 0.20 -17.12 10.79
C ALA A 217 0.53 -18.27 11.77
N GLY A 218 1.32 -17.99 12.82
CA GLY A 218 1.60 -18.92 13.90
C GLY A 218 0.37 -19.17 14.78
N ARG A 219 0.50 -20.16 15.67
CA ARG A 219 -0.58 -20.56 16.57
C ARG A 219 -0.36 -19.93 17.95
N GLU A 220 -1.38 -19.21 18.40
CA GLU A 220 -1.42 -18.57 19.72
C GLU A 220 -2.71 -19.02 20.40
N GLU A 221 -2.59 -19.67 21.56
CA GLU A 221 -3.72 -20.33 22.24
C GLU A 221 -4.19 -19.58 23.49
N LEU A 222 -3.45 -18.57 23.91
CA LEU A 222 -3.70 -17.82 25.13
C LEU A 222 -4.70 -16.68 24.92
N GLY A 223 -5.02 -16.32 23.67
CA GLY A 223 -5.95 -15.26 23.32
C GLY A 223 -5.36 -13.88 23.59
N ILE A 224 -4.08 -13.69 23.26
CA ILE A 224 -3.29 -12.47 23.55
C ILE A 224 -2.77 -11.76 22.29
N ARG A 225 -3.14 -12.23 21.09
CA ARG A 225 -2.75 -11.59 19.83
C ARG A 225 -3.20 -10.12 19.80
N PRO A 226 -2.29 -9.14 19.65
CA PRO A 226 -2.64 -7.73 19.77
C PRO A 226 -3.67 -7.25 18.77
N PHE A 227 -3.61 -7.74 17.52
CA PHE A 227 -4.57 -7.39 16.48
C PHE A 227 -5.76 -8.37 16.40
N GLY A 228 -5.94 -9.21 17.42
CA GLY A 228 -6.92 -10.28 17.44
C GLY A 228 -6.51 -11.53 16.65
N PRO A 229 -7.39 -12.54 16.61
CA PRO A 229 -7.08 -13.86 16.06
C PRO A 229 -6.99 -13.90 14.54
N ASP A 230 -7.67 -12.98 13.84
CA ASP A 230 -7.89 -13.06 12.39
C ASP A 230 -6.91 -12.22 11.56
N VAL A 231 -6.10 -11.37 12.20
CA VAL A 231 -5.12 -10.53 11.50
C VAL A 231 -3.80 -11.26 11.39
N VAL A 232 -3.32 -11.42 10.15
CA VAL A 232 -2.01 -11.97 9.82
C VAL A 232 -1.27 -10.92 9.00
N LEU A 233 -0.19 -10.37 9.55
CA LEU A 233 0.62 -9.36 8.85
C LEU A 233 1.30 -9.92 7.60
N ASP A 234 1.80 -9.03 6.75
CA ASP A 234 2.50 -9.39 5.52
C ASP A 234 4.01 -9.51 5.73
N GLY A 235 4.53 -9.10 6.88
CA GLY A 235 5.96 -9.18 7.13
C GLY A 235 6.38 -8.46 8.40
N PHE A 236 7.70 -8.40 8.56
CA PHE A 236 8.36 -7.78 9.70
C PHE A 236 9.56 -6.96 9.23
N ASP A 237 9.73 -5.80 9.85
CA ASP A 237 10.77 -4.85 9.56
C ASP A 237 11.78 -4.76 10.71
N ILE A 238 13.07 -4.82 10.40
CA ILE A 238 14.16 -4.66 11.36
C ILE A 238 14.60 -3.20 11.35
N ASP A 239 14.18 -2.43 12.34
CA ASP A 239 14.57 -1.03 12.54
C ASP A 239 15.38 -0.88 13.84
N ASN A 240 16.46 -1.67 13.94
CA ASN A 240 17.35 -1.59 15.08
C ASN A 240 18.22 -0.34 14.98
N GLU A 241 18.21 0.48 16.03
CA GLU A 241 18.99 1.73 16.07
C GLU A 241 19.88 1.84 17.33
N ASN A 242 20.08 0.73 18.04
CA ASN A 242 20.77 0.73 19.34
C ASN A 242 22.29 0.47 19.29
N HIS A 243 22.89 0.44 18.09
CA HIS A 243 24.32 0.16 17.88
C HIS A 243 24.76 -1.24 18.36
N ASN A 244 23.84 -2.21 18.41
CA ASN A 244 24.13 -3.59 18.75
C ASN A 244 23.64 -4.54 17.65
N THR A 245 24.58 -5.09 16.88
CA THR A 245 24.32 -6.00 15.76
C THR A 245 24.04 -7.44 16.17
N SER A 246 24.16 -7.77 17.46
CA SER A 246 24.22 -9.15 17.94
C SER A 246 22.97 -9.96 17.57
N PHE A 247 23.19 -11.14 17.00
CA PHE A 247 22.18 -12.17 16.70
C PHE A 247 21.08 -11.80 15.69
N TYR A 248 21.09 -10.60 15.08
CA TYR A 248 20.12 -10.21 14.06
C TYR A 248 20.15 -11.10 12.81
N ASN A 249 21.32 -11.63 12.44
CA ASN A 249 21.44 -12.62 11.37
C ASN A 249 20.69 -13.93 11.67
N THR A 250 20.85 -14.42 12.90
CA THR A 250 20.17 -15.62 13.39
C THR A 250 18.67 -15.37 13.46
N PHE A 251 18.26 -14.21 13.97
CA PHE A 251 16.87 -13.78 14.01
C PHE A 251 16.23 -13.77 12.61
N ALA A 252 16.85 -13.11 11.63
CA ALA A 252 16.34 -13.05 10.25
C ALA A 252 16.20 -14.45 9.63
N THR A 253 17.19 -15.33 9.86
CA THR A 253 17.16 -16.72 9.41
C THR A 253 16.01 -17.49 10.05
N ALA A 254 15.82 -17.34 11.36
CA ALA A 254 14.76 -18.00 12.12
C ALA A 254 13.38 -17.52 11.66
N LEU A 255 13.23 -16.22 11.39
CA LEU A 255 11.98 -15.63 10.93
C LEU A 255 11.57 -16.16 9.55
N ARG A 256 12.51 -16.30 8.60
CA ARG A 256 12.26 -16.98 7.32
C ARG A 256 11.76 -18.42 7.52
N LYS A 257 12.37 -19.18 8.43
CA LYS A 257 11.92 -20.54 8.76
C LYS A 257 10.50 -20.56 9.35
N GLN A 258 10.08 -19.51 10.06
CA GLN A 258 8.69 -19.42 10.54
C GLN A 258 7.70 -19.22 9.39
N PHE A 259 8.04 -18.39 8.39
CA PHE A 259 7.17 -18.17 7.22
C PHE A 259 6.88 -19.45 6.45
N GLU A 260 7.86 -20.35 6.34
CA GLU A 260 7.71 -21.67 5.70
C GLU A 260 6.66 -22.56 6.38
N LYS A 261 6.32 -22.29 7.65
CA LYS A 261 5.31 -23.03 8.40
C LYS A 261 3.87 -22.63 8.04
N ASP A 262 3.66 -21.56 7.29
CA ASP A 262 2.31 -21.18 6.85
C ASP A 262 1.77 -22.21 5.84
N PRO A 263 0.73 -23.00 6.19
CA PRO A 263 0.15 -23.97 5.25
C PRO A 263 -0.48 -23.32 4.03
N LYS A 264 -0.87 -22.03 4.10
CA LYS A 264 -1.43 -21.27 2.97
C LYS A 264 -0.35 -20.81 2.00
N ARG A 265 0.93 -20.88 2.39
CA ARG A 265 2.09 -20.38 1.63
C ARG A 265 1.89 -18.95 1.14
N LYS A 266 1.30 -18.09 1.99
CA LYS A 266 1.28 -16.64 1.73
C LYS A 266 2.73 -16.15 1.61
N ARG A 267 2.98 -15.19 0.73
CA ARG A 267 4.29 -14.52 0.65
C ARG A 267 4.40 -13.57 1.84
N TYR A 268 5.48 -13.70 2.61
CA TYR A 268 5.81 -12.81 3.72
C TYR A 268 7.13 -12.10 3.45
N TYR A 269 7.23 -10.86 3.91
CA TYR A 269 8.36 -9.99 3.67
C TYR A 269 9.20 -9.80 4.92
N ILE A 270 10.52 -9.72 4.74
CA ILE A 270 11.43 -9.14 5.74
C ILE A 270 11.96 -7.84 5.17
N SER A 271 12.05 -6.81 5.99
CA SER A 271 12.77 -5.59 5.64
C SER A 271 13.78 -5.18 6.71
N ALA A 272 14.62 -4.21 6.38
CA ALA A 272 15.55 -3.60 7.31
C ALA A 272 15.75 -2.10 7.04
N ALA A 273 16.02 -1.34 8.09
CA ALA A 273 16.10 0.12 8.10
C ALA A 273 17.48 0.65 8.54
N PRO A 274 18.59 0.28 7.89
CA PRO A 274 19.92 0.78 8.29
C PRO A 274 20.01 2.29 8.09
N GLN A 275 20.88 2.94 8.85
CA GLN A 275 21.27 4.32 8.58
C GLN A 275 22.25 4.39 7.39
N CYS A 276 22.42 5.58 6.79
CA CYS A 276 23.29 5.71 5.61
C CYS A 276 24.82 5.53 5.83
N PRO A 277 25.41 5.66 7.04
CA PRO A 277 26.82 5.31 7.24
C PRO A 277 27.09 3.83 6.98
N ILE A 278 28.25 3.53 6.37
CA ILE A 278 28.69 2.15 6.09
C ILE A 278 29.96 1.86 6.92
N PRO A 279 30.02 0.72 7.64
CA PRO A 279 28.92 -0.22 7.87
C PRO A 279 27.85 0.39 8.78
N ASP A 280 26.61 -0.10 8.67
CA ASP A 280 25.59 0.20 9.68
C ASP A 280 25.97 -0.46 11.01
N GLU A 281 25.80 0.27 12.11
CA GLU A 281 26.25 -0.14 13.45
C GLU A 281 25.22 -0.99 14.20
N SER A 282 24.01 -1.14 13.67
CA SER A 282 22.88 -1.77 14.37
C SER A 282 22.33 -3.00 13.65
N ILE A 283 22.37 -3.03 12.33
CA ILE A 283 21.86 -4.12 11.50
C ILE A 283 23.02 -4.66 10.66
N PRO A 284 23.46 -5.89 10.91
CA PRO A 284 24.60 -6.43 10.19
C PRO A 284 24.21 -6.81 8.75
N LEU A 285 25.18 -6.71 7.83
CA LEU A 285 24.96 -6.90 6.39
C LEU A 285 24.34 -8.27 6.08
N GLU A 286 24.79 -9.32 6.74
CA GLU A 286 24.27 -10.68 6.54
C GLU A 286 22.78 -10.80 6.87
N ALA A 287 22.26 -10.02 7.82
CA ALA A 287 20.82 -9.97 8.13
C ALA A 287 20.08 -9.20 7.02
N MET A 288 20.58 -8.03 6.62
CA MET A 288 19.99 -7.22 5.54
C MET A 288 19.91 -7.99 4.21
N ARG A 289 20.91 -8.82 3.89
CA ARG A 289 20.89 -9.64 2.67
C ARG A 289 19.83 -10.74 2.65
N GLN A 290 19.23 -11.05 3.79
CA GLN A 290 18.08 -11.96 3.91
C GLN A 290 16.74 -11.24 3.79
N ALA A 291 16.72 -9.90 3.78
CA ALA A 291 15.53 -9.09 3.59
C ALA A 291 15.06 -9.11 2.12
N ASP A 292 13.78 -8.82 1.91
CA ASP A 292 13.22 -8.47 0.60
C ASP A 292 13.48 -6.99 0.29
N PHE A 293 13.38 -6.13 1.31
CA PHE A 293 13.49 -4.67 1.19
C PHE A 293 14.51 -4.11 2.19
N VAL A 294 15.29 -3.13 1.78
CA VAL A 294 16.19 -2.40 2.68
C VAL A 294 16.04 -0.92 2.42
N TRP A 295 15.50 -0.17 3.38
CA TRP A 295 15.31 1.28 3.27
C TRP A 295 16.39 2.00 4.05
N VAL A 296 17.46 2.37 3.33
CA VAL A 296 18.59 3.07 3.92
C VAL A 296 18.15 4.50 4.29
N GLN A 297 18.28 4.85 5.58
CA GLN A 297 17.87 6.16 6.10
C GLN A 297 18.91 7.23 5.70
N PHE A 298 18.64 7.99 4.64
CA PHE A 298 19.48 9.11 4.19
C PHE A 298 19.11 10.42 4.90
N TYR A 299 19.00 10.35 6.23
CA TYR A 299 18.75 11.48 7.11
C TYR A 299 19.43 11.25 8.47
N ASN A 300 19.47 12.30 9.30
CA ASN A 300 20.13 12.29 10.61
C ASN A 300 21.64 11.95 10.62
N ASN A 301 22.27 11.94 9.45
CA ASN A 301 23.67 11.60 9.22
C ASN A 301 24.31 12.58 8.22
N PRO A 302 24.86 13.73 8.66
CA PRO A 302 25.30 14.82 7.78
C PRO A 302 26.28 14.44 6.66
N SER A 303 27.05 13.36 6.83
CA SER A 303 27.98 12.85 5.82
C SER A 303 27.28 12.21 4.61
N CYS A 304 26.04 11.73 4.76
CA CYS A 304 25.30 10.99 3.73
C CYS A 304 23.80 11.31 3.68
N ASN A 305 23.32 12.31 4.41
CA ASN A 305 21.97 12.87 4.27
C ASN A 305 21.62 13.11 2.79
N LEU A 306 20.33 13.08 2.46
CA LEU A 306 19.82 13.37 1.12
C LEU A 306 20.44 14.65 0.51
N ASN A 307 20.53 15.72 1.31
CA ASN A 307 21.09 17.01 0.92
C ASN A 307 22.62 17.15 1.09
N SER A 308 23.32 16.06 1.38
CA SER A 308 24.78 16.01 1.52
C SER A 308 25.48 15.79 0.19
N THR A 309 26.73 16.24 0.10
CA THR A 309 27.60 15.92 -1.05
C THR A 309 27.98 14.44 -1.10
N GLY A 310 27.88 13.71 0.03
CA GLY A 310 28.14 12.28 0.10
C GLY A 310 26.97 11.38 -0.27
N PHE A 311 25.77 11.93 -0.51
CA PHE A 311 24.54 11.18 -0.74
C PHE A 311 24.64 10.16 -1.87
N GLU A 312 24.91 10.62 -3.11
CA GLU A 312 24.92 9.74 -4.30
C GLU A 312 25.98 8.63 -4.18
N LYS A 313 27.13 8.95 -3.58
CA LYS A 313 28.19 7.97 -3.33
C LYS A 313 27.74 6.93 -2.30
N SER A 314 27.11 7.34 -1.20
CA SER A 314 26.54 6.42 -0.21
C SER A 314 25.47 5.51 -0.81
N VAL A 315 24.58 6.05 -1.65
CA VAL A 315 23.57 5.27 -2.40
C VAL A 315 24.22 4.19 -3.26
N GLN A 316 25.26 4.53 -4.03
CA GLN A 316 25.98 3.55 -4.85
C GLN A 316 26.68 2.49 -4.02
N ASP A 317 27.34 2.88 -2.92
CA ASP A 317 28.04 1.95 -2.04
C ASP A 317 27.06 0.96 -1.38
N TRP A 318 25.90 1.43 -0.92
CA TRP A 318 24.83 0.58 -0.38
C TRP A 318 24.26 -0.37 -1.45
N ALA A 319 24.00 0.13 -2.66
CA ALA A 319 23.49 -0.68 -3.75
C ALA A 319 24.44 -1.86 -4.05
N VAL A 320 25.75 -1.58 -4.12
CA VAL A 320 26.78 -2.61 -4.30
C VAL A 320 26.82 -3.57 -3.11
N GLN A 321 26.84 -3.06 -1.88
CA GLN A 321 27.01 -3.88 -0.69
C GLN A 321 25.83 -4.85 -0.49
N LEU A 322 24.59 -4.40 -0.71
CA LEU A 322 23.40 -5.22 -0.61
C LEU A 322 23.33 -6.30 -1.72
N ALA A 323 23.69 -5.91 -2.94
CA ALA A 323 23.64 -6.81 -4.08
C ALA A 323 24.75 -7.88 -4.05
N ASN A 324 25.98 -7.48 -3.69
CA ASN A 324 27.17 -8.31 -3.80
C ASN A 324 27.55 -8.94 -2.46
N GLY A 325 27.19 -8.31 -1.34
CA GLY A 325 27.61 -8.65 0.02
C GLY A 325 29.01 -8.24 0.40
N THR A 326 29.62 -7.38 -0.40
CA THR A 326 30.95 -6.84 -0.14
C THR A 326 31.02 -5.40 -0.61
N SER A 327 31.81 -4.59 0.07
CA SER A 327 32.09 -3.20 -0.30
C SER A 327 33.32 -3.18 -1.21
N LEU A 328 33.14 -3.44 -2.50
CA LEU A 328 34.19 -3.23 -3.49
C LEU A 328 33.82 -1.98 -4.32
N GLY A 329 34.57 -0.90 -4.12
CA GLY A 329 34.42 0.31 -4.91
C GLY A 329 34.58 0.00 -6.41
N ASN A 330 33.66 0.53 -7.23
CA ASN A 330 33.53 0.30 -8.68
C ASN A 330 33.01 -1.09 -9.10
N ALA A 331 32.47 -1.90 -8.19
CA ALA A 331 31.83 -3.16 -8.57
C ALA A 331 30.50 -2.90 -9.29
N THR A 332 30.19 -3.75 -10.27
CA THR A 332 28.86 -3.79 -10.87
C THR A 332 27.86 -4.30 -9.85
N VAL A 333 26.68 -3.69 -9.79
CA VAL A 333 25.60 -4.10 -8.88
C VAL A 333 24.96 -5.37 -9.45
N ALA A 334 25.00 -6.48 -8.72
CA ALA A 334 24.30 -7.68 -9.13
C ALA A 334 22.77 -7.51 -9.05
N ALA A 335 22.02 -8.20 -9.92
CA ALA A 335 20.55 -8.25 -9.84
C ALA A 335 20.04 -9.24 -8.77
N LYS A 336 20.85 -9.54 -7.74
CA LYS A 336 20.53 -10.49 -6.67
C LYS A 336 20.63 -9.76 -5.33
N GLY A 337 19.73 -10.02 -4.40
CA GLY A 337 19.71 -9.38 -3.08
C GLY A 337 18.43 -8.58 -2.86
N PRO A 338 18.33 -7.87 -1.72
CA PRO A 338 17.16 -7.06 -1.40
C PRO A 338 17.02 -5.86 -2.35
N LYS A 339 15.79 -5.39 -2.50
CA LYS A 339 15.51 -4.09 -3.12
C LYS A 339 15.88 -2.97 -2.16
N MET A 340 16.73 -2.06 -2.61
CA MET A 340 17.17 -0.89 -1.87
C MET A 340 16.20 0.27 -2.09
N TYR A 341 15.73 0.89 -1.00
CA TYR A 341 14.88 2.05 -0.98
C TYR A 341 15.63 3.24 -0.42
N LEU A 342 15.34 4.44 -0.93
CA LEU A 342 15.86 5.68 -0.38
C LEU A 342 14.96 6.15 0.77
N GLY A 343 15.44 6.03 2.00
CA GLY A 343 14.77 6.56 3.19
C GLY A 343 14.94 8.07 3.29
N ALA A 344 13.83 8.81 3.37
CA ALA A 344 13.81 10.25 3.52
C ALA A 344 12.83 10.70 4.63
N PRO A 345 13.11 11.80 5.33
CA PRO A 345 12.18 12.38 6.28
C PRO A 345 11.12 13.19 5.52
N ALA A 346 9.85 13.03 5.88
CA ALA A 346 8.73 13.67 5.20
C ALA A 346 8.39 15.08 5.73
N PHE A 347 9.06 15.51 6.80
CA PHE A 347 8.79 16.77 7.50
C PHE A 347 10.06 17.30 8.18
N ALA A 348 10.10 18.61 8.46
CA ALA A 348 11.30 19.29 8.93
C ALA A 348 11.73 18.88 10.34
N GLU A 349 10.76 18.58 11.22
CA GLU A 349 10.99 18.22 12.62
C GLU A 349 11.52 16.79 12.81
N ALA A 350 11.61 15.99 11.74
CA ALA A 350 12.20 14.64 11.76
C ALA A 350 13.73 14.63 11.97
N GLY A 351 14.35 15.81 12.01
CA GLY A 351 15.77 15.99 12.27
C GLY A 351 16.50 16.67 11.11
N SER A 352 17.64 16.12 10.67
CA SER A 352 18.42 16.67 9.57
C SER A 352 18.25 15.88 8.28
N GLY A 353 18.38 16.54 7.13
CA GLY A 353 18.28 15.90 5.81
C GLY A 353 16.93 16.11 5.11
N TYR A 354 15.95 16.72 5.78
CA TYR A 354 14.72 17.19 5.13
C TYR A 354 15.00 18.24 4.05
N VAL A 355 14.26 18.11 2.96
CA VAL A 355 14.18 19.06 1.84
C VAL A 355 12.72 19.15 1.40
N ASN A 356 12.33 20.23 0.71
CA ASN A 356 10.96 20.34 0.21
C ASN A 356 10.65 19.31 -0.89
N GLY A 357 9.37 19.12 -1.23
CA GLY A 357 8.94 18.10 -2.19
C GLY A 357 9.60 18.20 -3.57
N SER A 358 9.75 19.42 -4.12
CA SER A 358 10.43 19.61 -5.40
C SER A 358 11.92 19.26 -5.35
N GLU A 359 12.60 19.58 -4.25
CA GLU A 359 13.99 19.19 -4.05
C GLU A 359 14.11 17.67 -3.91
N LEU A 360 13.24 17.03 -3.13
CA LEU A 360 13.18 15.56 -3.00
C LEU A 360 13.08 14.92 -4.38
N ALA A 361 12.12 15.33 -5.20
CA ALA A 361 11.95 14.81 -6.55
C ALA A 361 13.24 14.95 -7.38
N GLY A 362 13.96 16.08 -7.23
CA GLY A 362 15.26 16.29 -7.85
C GLY A 362 16.35 15.32 -7.38
N TYR A 363 16.41 14.97 -6.09
CA TYR A 363 17.36 13.97 -5.56
C TYR A 363 17.01 12.57 -6.06
N LEU A 364 15.74 12.19 -6.01
CA LEU A 364 15.24 10.88 -6.46
C LEU A 364 15.48 10.65 -7.95
N ALA A 365 15.23 11.67 -8.78
CA ALA A 365 15.49 11.60 -10.22
C ALA A 365 16.99 11.39 -10.53
N ARG A 366 17.89 11.99 -9.74
CA ARG A 366 19.34 11.74 -9.89
C ARG A 366 19.72 10.30 -9.56
N VAL A 367 19.14 9.73 -8.50
CA VAL A 367 19.37 8.31 -8.17
C VAL A 367 18.77 7.39 -9.23
N LYS A 368 17.57 7.69 -9.74
CA LYS A 368 16.97 6.92 -10.85
C LYS A 368 17.90 6.87 -12.08
N ASN A 369 18.56 8.00 -12.39
CA ASN A 369 19.53 8.07 -13.49
C ASN A 369 20.81 7.22 -13.26
N LEU A 370 21.09 6.79 -12.03
CA LEU A 370 22.19 5.85 -11.75
C LEU A 370 21.88 4.42 -12.26
N SER A 371 20.62 4.13 -12.63
CA SER A 371 20.19 2.84 -13.21
C SER A 371 20.60 1.62 -12.36
N LEU A 372 20.45 1.74 -11.03
CA LEU A 372 20.80 0.69 -10.08
C LEU A 372 19.78 -0.46 -10.18
N PRO A 373 20.18 -1.71 -10.49
CA PRO A 373 19.26 -2.81 -10.75
C PRO A 373 18.49 -3.31 -9.51
N ASN A 374 19.00 -3.00 -8.32
CA ASN A 374 18.34 -3.31 -7.06
C ASN A 374 17.58 -2.12 -6.47
N LEU A 375 17.38 -1.00 -7.18
CA LEU A 375 16.52 0.08 -6.70
C LEU A 375 15.06 -0.42 -6.60
N GLY A 376 14.44 -0.19 -5.44
CA GLY A 376 13.06 -0.54 -5.12
C GLY A 376 12.12 0.67 -5.03
N GLY A 377 12.67 1.85 -4.74
CA GLY A 377 11.91 3.10 -4.67
C GLY A 377 12.28 3.94 -3.45
N VAL A 378 11.28 4.47 -2.75
CA VAL A 378 11.44 5.43 -1.64
C VAL A 378 10.77 4.92 -0.38
N MET A 379 11.36 5.22 0.78
CA MET A 379 10.73 5.06 2.08
C MET A 379 10.60 6.42 2.75
N LEU A 380 9.46 6.71 3.38
CA LEU A 380 9.25 7.96 4.11
C LEU A 380 9.01 7.74 5.61
N TRP A 381 9.74 8.53 6.40
CA TRP A 381 9.47 8.77 7.82
C TRP A 381 8.76 10.14 7.99
N ASP A 382 7.45 10.22 8.18
CA ASP A 382 6.47 9.14 8.11
C ASP A 382 5.34 9.50 7.13
N GLY A 383 4.47 8.54 6.84
CA GLY A 383 3.41 8.72 5.84
C GLY A 383 2.34 9.72 6.25
N THR A 384 2.00 9.79 7.54
CA THR A 384 1.01 10.75 8.06
C THR A 384 1.49 12.18 7.85
N MET A 385 2.73 12.47 8.23
CA MET A 385 3.30 13.79 8.04
C MET A 385 3.53 14.11 6.57
N GLY A 386 3.92 13.11 5.76
CA GLY A 386 4.08 13.28 4.30
C GLY A 386 2.78 13.64 3.58
N ALA A 387 1.65 13.04 3.97
CA ALA A 387 0.34 13.35 3.41
C ALA A 387 -0.13 14.78 3.79
N LEU A 388 0.27 15.28 4.96
CA LEU A 388 -0.08 16.62 5.44
C LEU A 388 0.88 17.71 4.96
N ASN A 389 2.08 17.34 4.55
CA ASN A 389 3.06 18.25 3.98
C ASN A 389 2.70 18.53 2.52
N VAL A 390 1.83 19.51 2.33
CA VAL A 390 1.24 19.90 1.05
C VAL A 390 1.76 21.28 0.66
N ASP A 391 2.18 21.44 -0.59
CA ASP A 391 2.63 22.72 -1.12
C ASP A 391 1.48 23.67 -1.50
N GLU A 392 1.82 24.85 -2.01
CA GLU A 392 0.83 25.86 -2.43
C GLU A 392 -0.03 25.43 -3.64
N LEU A 393 0.38 24.38 -4.37
CA LEU A 393 -0.32 23.82 -5.52
C LEU A 393 -1.20 22.63 -5.14
N GLY A 394 -1.16 22.20 -3.88
CA GLY A 394 -1.95 21.07 -3.38
C GLY A 394 -1.27 19.71 -3.55
N ALA A 395 0.00 19.66 -3.96
CA ALA A 395 0.75 18.41 -4.06
C ALA A 395 1.36 18.03 -2.71
N SER A 396 1.09 16.80 -2.27
CA SER A 396 1.64 16.26 -1.02
C SER A 396 3.08 15.77 -1.20
N TYR A 397 3.80 15.59 -0.09
CA TYR A 397 5.14 15.01 -0.11
C TYR A 397 5.15 13.57 -0.64
N LEU A 398 4.04 12.84 -0.46
CA LEU A 398 3.85 11.50 -1.03
C LEU A 398 3.79 11.57 -2.56
N ASP A 399 3.07 12.56 -3.10
CA ASP A 399 2.92 12.76 -4.55
C ASP A 399 4.29 13.00 -5.19
N TYR A 400 5.11 13.87 -4.57
CA TYR A 400 6.47 14.15 -5.02
C TYR A 400 7.37 12.92 -4.98
N ALA A 401 7.30 12.13 -3.90
CA ALA A 401 8.10 10.93 -3.75
C ALA A 401 7.75 9.88 -4.80
N LYS A 402 6.45 9.60 -5.00
CA LYS A 402 5.97 8.58 -5.94
C LYS A 402 6.22 8.99 -7.39
N ALA A 403 5.87 10.22 -7.77
CA ALA A 403 6.04 10.70 -9.15
C ALA A 403 7.51 10.73 -9.60
N ALA A 404 8.46 10.89 -8.67
CA ALA A 404 9.87 10.94 -9.01
C ALA A 404 10.49 9.55 -9.29
N VAL A 405 9.87 8.47 -8.82
CA VAL A 405 10.37 7.10 -9.03
C VAL A 405 9.62 6.32 -10.10
N GLN A 406 8.37 6.68 -10.41
CA GLN A 406 7.66 6.27 -11.64
C GLN A 406 8.43 6.73 -12.88
#